data_AF-A0A928HFG2-F1
#
_entry.id   AF-A0A928HFG2-F1
#
_cell.length_a   1.000
_cell.length_b   1.000
_cell.length_c   1.000
_cell.angle_alpha   90.00
_cell.angle_beta   90.00
_cell.angle_gamma   90.00
#
_symmetry.space_group_name_H-M   'P 1'
#
loop_
_entity.id
_entity.type
_entity.pdbx_description
1 polymer ?
#
loop_
_entity_poly.entity_id
_entity_poly.type
_entity_poly.pdbx_seq_one_letter_code
_entity_poly.pdbx_strand_id
1 'polypeptide(L)'
;MSEEKTFEPTPRHREMMRRQGETALSRDLVNASMLLAGMLLFWGFGHFLVSVPLQFAENTWSDEPWLRMTPELFMEKWNDWVLLAIFYVVPLLALVPIVTALVSLVQTQFLFLPSRIAPKWKNVDPANGMKRIFSWDPVMAAGFGIAKLFLVGAFIVWMVTRQIPIIGALCQMEFQTAVLKMQNIILGTGMRIALVLFLLAAADYGWQFYRYRLRLRMTYEQMKEEIRITEGDQTVKQQRRRRD
;
A
#
# COMPACT_ATOMS: atom_id res chain seq x y z
N MET A 1 -6.23 27.93 -29.25
CA MET A 1 -7.11 26.79 -28.86
C MET A 1 -6.19 25.67 -28.38
N SER A 2 -6.45 25.09 -27.21
CA SER A 2 -5.66 23.94 -26.74
C SER A 2 -6.06 22.71 -27.55
N GLU A 3 -5.14 22.16 -28.34
CA GLU A 3 -5.39 21.00 -29.19
C GLU A 3 -5.75 19.78 -28.32
N GLU A 4 -6.86 19.11 -28.60
CA GLU A 4 -7.36 18.02 -27.77
C GLU A 4 -6.52 16.75 -27.96
N LYS A 5 -6.15 16.09 -26.85
CA LYS A 5 -5.27 14.91 -26.84
C LYS A 5 -6.02 13.65 -27.28
N THR A 6 -6.07 13.42 -28.59
CA THR A 6 -6.78 12.29 -29.22
C THR A 6 -5.90 11.08 -29.56
N PHE A 7 -4.60 11.27 -29.81
CA PHE A 7 -3.73 10.18 -30.27
C PHE A 7 -3.18 9.32 -29.13
N GLU A 8 -3.01 8.02 -29.38
CA GLU A 8 -2.35 7.12 -28.43
C GLU A 8 -0.85 7.42 -28.30
N PRO A 9 -0.26 7.32 -27.09
CA PRO A 9 1.17 7.51 -26.90
C PRO A 9 1.97 6.40 -27.57
N THR A 10 2.96 6.77 -28.37
CA THR A 10 3.95 5.83 -28.94
C THR A 10 4.82 5.21 -27.83
N PRO A 11 5.56 4.10 -28.11
CA PRO A 11 6.46 3.50 -27.12
C PRO A 11 7.51 4.48 -26.59
N ARG A 12 8.03 5.36 -27.46
CA ARG A 12 9.03 6.38 -27.13
C ARG A 12 8.47 7.46 -26.20
N HIS A 13 7.24 7.94 -26.47
CA HIS A 13 6.56 8.89 -25.59
C HIS A 13 6.32 8.29 -24.20
N ARG A 14 5.89 7.02 -24.13
CA ARG A 14 5.71 6.28 -22.86
C ARG A 14 7.02 6.20 -22.08
N GLU A 15 8.13 5.84 -22.74
CA GLU A 15 9.46 5.82 -22.10
C GLU A 15 9.89 7.20 -21.61
N MET A 16 9.68 8.26 -22.39
CA MET A 16 10.05 9.62 -22.00
C MET A 16 9.30 10.08 -20.76
N MET A 17 7.98 9.85 -20.70
CA MET A 17 7.15 10.17 -19.53
C MET A 17 7.56 9.34 -18.31
N ARG A 18 7.87 8.05 -18.50
CA ARG A 18 8.44 7.20 -17.43
C ARG A 18 9.79 7.72 -16.95
N ARG A 19 10.72 8.11 -17.84
CA ARG A 19 12.03 8.71 -17.46
C ARG A 19 11.90 10.07 -16.76
N GLN A 20 10.80 10.80 -16.95
CA GLN A 20 10.47 11.99 -16.17
C GLN A 20 9.87 11.65 -14.79
N GLY A 21 9.34 10.43 -14.65
CA GLY A 21 8.75 9.87 -13.42
C GLY A 21 7.25 10.15 -13.28
N GLU A 22 6.56 10.40 -14.39
CA GLU A 22 5.09 10.36 -14.45
C GLU A 22 4.63 8.91 -14.36
N THR A 23 3.97 8.53 -13.26
CA THR A 23 3.34 7.21 -13.06
C THR A 23 2.06 7.37 -12.24
N ALA A 24 1.13 6.41 -12.37
CA ALA A 24 0.00 6.30 -11.47
C ALA A 24 0.42 5.56 -10.19
N LEU A 25 0.49 6.28 -9.06
CA LEU A 25 0.77 5.72 -7.73
C LEU A 25 -0.27 6.23 -6.74
N SER A 26 -1.16 5.35 -6.28
CA SER A 26 -2.12 5.62 -5.21
C SER A 26 -1.54 5.18 -3.87
N ARG A 27 -1.22 6.15 -3.01
CA ARG A 27 -0.77 5.90 -1.63
C ARG A 27 -1.85 5.18 -0.82
N ASP A 28 -3.12 5.53 -1.04
CA ASP A 28 -4.26 4.92 -0.37
C ASP A 28 -4.36 3.43 -0.71
N LEU A 29 -4.07 3.04 -1.96
CA LEU A 29 -4.05 1.62 -2.35
C LEU A 29 -2.89 0.86 -1.70
N VAL A 30 -1.70 1.47 -1.59
CA VAL A 30 -0.56 0.87 -0.88
C VAL A 30 -0.93 0.64 0.60
N ASN A 31 -1.48 1.66 1.27
CA ASN A 31 -1.86 1.59 2.68
C ASN A 31 -2.99 0.58 2.94
N ALA A 32 -4.03 0.56 2.10
CA ALA A 32 -5.13 -0.40 2.22
C ALA A 32 -4.67 -1.83 1.93
N SER A 33 -3.74 -2.02 0.98
CA SER A 33 -3.13 -3.33 0.71
C SER A 33 -2.28 -3.82 1.88
N MET A 34 -1.52 -2.92 2.53
CA MET A 34 -0.74 -3.23 3.73
C MET A 34 -1.66 -3.73 4.87
N LEU A 35 -2.75 -3.01 5.12
CA LEU A 35 -3.74 -3.38 6.13
C LEU A 35 -4.43 -4.72 5.81
N LEU A 36 -4.83 -4.93 4.55
CA LEU A 36 -5.47 -6.17 4.11
C LEU A 36 -4.51 -7.36 4.18
N ALA A 37 -3.25 -7.19 3.78
CA ALA A 37 -2.21 -8.20 3.92
C ALA A 37 -1.97 -8.56 5.39
N GLY A 38 -1.88 -7.56 6.27
CA GLY A 38 -1.79 -7.78 7.71
C GLY A 38 -2.99 -8.57 8.27
N MET A 39 -4.21 -8.20 7.88
CA MET A 39 -5.43 -8.91 8.32
C MET A 39 -5.51 -10.35 7.80
N LEU A 40 -5.13 -10.60 6.54
CA LEU A 40 -5.04 -11.95 5.96
C LEU A 40 -3.99 -12.80 6.68
N LEU A 41 -2.82 -12.22 6.98
CA LEU A 41 -1.76 -12.88 7.72
C LEU A 41 -2.18 -13.19 9.17
N PHE A 42 -2.83 -12.26 9.87
CA PHE A 42 -3.41 -12.54 11.20
C PHE A 42 -4.54 -13.57 11.15
N TRP A 43 -5.33 -13.62 10.08
CA TRP A 43 -6.41 -14.61 9.95
C TRP A 43 -5.86 -16.02 9.69
N GLY A 44 -4.83 -16.16 8.85
CA GLY A 44 -4.19 -17.46 8.55
C GLY A 44 -3.19 -17.94 9.61
N PHE A 45 -2.33 -17.05 10.12
CA PHE A 45 -1.24 -17.38 11.05
C PHE A 45 -1.52 -17.03 12.52
N GLY A 46 -2.57 -16.26 12.82
CA GLY A 46 -2.89 -15.82 14.18
C GLY A 46 -3.20 -16.97 15.15
N HIS A 47 -3.61 -18.13 14.65
CA HIS A 47 -3.70 -19.33 15.49
C HIS A 47 -2.31 -19.72 16.03
N PHE A 48 -1.28 -19.82 15.19
CA PHE A 48 0.08 -20.19 15.61
C PHE A 48 0.71 -19.17 16.56
N LEU A 49 0.42 -17.87 16.38
CA LEU A 49 0.84 -16.82 17.31
C LEU A 49 0.30 -16.98 18.74
N VAL A 50 -0.78 -17.75 18.92
CA VAL A 50 -1.43 -17.98 20.21
C VAL A 50 -1.16 -19.39 20.71
N SER A 51 -1.35 -20.41 19.86
CA SER A 51 -1.22 -21.81 20.26
C SER A 51 0.22 -22.23 20.54
N VAL A 52 1.22 -21.73 19.80
CA VAL A 52 2.61 -22.12 20.05
C VAL A 52 3.18 -21.52 21.35
N PRO A 53 2.99 -20.22 21.66
CA PRO A 53 3.39 -19.68 22.95
C PRO A 53 2.61 -20.27 24.13
N LEU A 54 1.33 -20.60 23.96
CA LEU A 54 0.55 -21.33 24.97
C LEU A 54 1.10 -22.72 25.22
N GLN A 55 1.33 -23.52 24.18
CA GLN A 55 1.93 -24.87 24.29
C GLN A 55 3.36 -24.86 24.86
N PHE A 56 4.09 -23.75 24.73
CA PHE A 56 5.40 -23.57 25.36
C PHE A 56 5.31 -23.13 26.83
N ALA A 57 4.27 -22.38 27.21
CA ALA A 57 4.01 -21.99 28.60
C ALA A 57 3.42 -23.17 29.40
N GLU A 58 2.48 -23.89 28.79
CA GLU A 58 2.23 -25.31 29.03
C GLU A 58 3.52 -26.12 28.86
N ASN A 59 3.64 -27.28 29.48
CA ASN A 59 4.91 -28.00 29.65
C ASN A 59 5.90 -27.21 30.54
N THR A 60 6.52 -26.12 30.04
CA THR A 60 7.59 -25.38 30.75
C THR A 60 7.16 -24.93 32.15
N TRP A 61 5.89 -24.54 32.33
CA TRP A 61 5.32 -24.16 33.63
C TRP A 61 4.20 -25.10 34.12
N SER A 62 3.95 -26.22 33.43
CA SER A 62 2.93 -27.21 33.85
C SER A 62 3.45 -28.22 34.87
N ASP A 63 4.70 -28.65 34.71
CA ASP A 63 5.32 -29.71 35.50
C ASP A 63 6.10 -29.16 36.70
N GLU A 64 6.61 -30.05 37.57
CA GLU A 64 7.47 -29.68 38.71
C GLU A 64 8.76 -28.86 38.47
N PRO A 65 9.32 -28.59 37.24
CA PRO A 65 10.56 -27.83 37.09
C PRO A 65 10.66 -26.48 37.82
N TRP A 66 9.55 -25.81 38.18
CA TRP A 66 9.62 -24.61 39.03
C TRP A 66 10.25 -24.88 40.41
N LEU A 67 10.16 -26.10 40.95
CA LEU A 67 10.82 -26.54 42.20
C LEU A 67 12.31 -26.84 42.01
N ARG A 68 12.80 -26.96 40.77
CA ARG A 68 14.20 -27.26 40.42
C ARG A 68 14.83 -26.19 39.53
N MET A 69 14.23 -25.00 39.50
CA MET A 69 14.59 -23.90 38.61
C MET A 69 15.97 -23.32 38.99
N THR A 70 17.02 -23.68 38.26
CA THR A 70 18.33 -23.02 38.39
C THR A 70 18.44 -21.85 37.41
N PRO A 71 19.34 -20.87 37.64
CA PRO A 71 19.56 -19.76 36.71
C PRO A 71 19.94 -20.23 35.29
N GLU A 72 20.66 -21.34 35.17
CA GLU A 72 21.07 -21.92 33.89
C GLU A 72 19.86 -22.48 33.13
N LEU A 73 19.00 -23.26 33.80
CA LEU A 73 17.78 -23.81 33.19
C LEU A 73 16.79 -22.71 32.80
N PHE A 74 16.70 -21.64 33.60
CA PHE A 74 15.90 -20.46 33.24
C PHE A 74 16.43 -19.80 31.96
N MET A 75 17.74 -19.60 31.83
CA MET A 75 18.32 -18.97 30.64
C MET A 75 18.23 -19.86 29.38
N GLU A 76 18.31 -21.18 29.54
CA GLU A 76 18.04 -22.13 28.46
C GLU A 76 16.60 -21.97 27.94
N LYS A 77 15.59 -22.06 28.82
CA LYS A 77 14.18 -21.94 28.44
C LYS A 77 13.80 -20.54 27.95
N TRP A 78 14.45 -19.50 28.48
CA TRP A 78 14.30 -18.14 27.97
C TRP A 78 14.83 -18.02 26.53
N ASN A 79 15.98 -18.61 26.22
CA ASN A 79 16.55 -18.60 24.88
C ASN A 79 15.68 -19.40 23.89
N ASP A 80 15.20 -20.59 24.29
CA ASP A 80 14.24 -21.38 23.50
C ASP A 80 12.99 -20.56 23.16
N TRP A 81 12.42 -19.86 24.16
CA TRP A 81 11.23 -19.03 23.97
C TRP A 81 11.48 -17.83 23.04
N VAL A 82 12.63 -17.16 23.18
CA VAL A 82 13.02 -16.03 22.32
C VAL A 82 13.24 -16.49 20.88
N LEU A 83 13.94 -17.61 20.67
CA LEU A 83 14.16 -18.18 19.33
C LEU A 83 12.85 -18.60 18.67
N LEU A 84 11.95 -19.22 19.42
CA LEU A 84 10.60 -19.57 18.98
C LEU A 84 9.79 -18.32 18.62
N ALA A 85 9.76 -17.31 19.49
CA ALA A 85 9.07 -16.05 19.22
C ALA A 85 9.62 -15.35 17.96
N ILE A 86 10.95 -15.31 17.78
CA ILE A 86 11.59 -14.80 16.57
C ILE A 86 11.13 -15.58 15.33
N PHE A 87 11.13 -16.92 15.38
CA PHE A 87 10.79 -17.78 14.25
C PHE A 87 9.34 -17.60 13.76
N TYR A 88 8.38 -17.33 14.65
CA TYR A 88 6.98 -17.11 14.26
C TYR A 88 6.63 -15.64 13.98
N VAL A 89 7.21 -14.69 14.74
CA VAL A 89 6.86 -13.26 14.62
C VAL A 89 7.63 -12.56 13.49
N VAL A 90 8.91 -12.85 13.30
CA VAL A 90 9.73 -12.13 12.30
C VAL A 90 9.28 -12.39 10.86
N PRO A 91 8.97 -13.63 10.41
CA PRO A 91 8.46 -13.85 9.06
C PRO A 91 7.12 -13.13 8.82
N LEU A 92 6.24 -13.09 9.82
CA LEU A 92 4.96 -12.39 9.75
C LEU A 92 5.16 -10.87 9.57
N LEU A 93 6.04 -10.28 10.37
CA LEU A 93 6.39 -8.85 10.28
C LEU A 93 7.15 -8.51 9.00
N ALA A 94 7.91 -9.45 8.43
CA ALA A 94 8.61 -9.28 7.15
C ALA A 94 7.69 -9.40 5.93
N LEU A 95 6.66 -10.26 5.98
CA LEU A 95 5.74 -10.46 4.86
C LEU A 95 4.89 -9.21 4.54
N VAL A 96 4.43 -8.47 5.56
CA VAL A 96 3.64 -7.24 5.38
C VAL A 96 4.36 -6.17 4.51
N PRO A 97 5.59 -5.73 4.82
CA PRO A 97 6.31 -4.78 3.99
C PRO A 97 6.72 -5.37 2.63
N ILE A 98 6.98 -6.68 2.51
CA ILE A 98 7.22 -7.33 1.21
C ILE A 98 5.99 -7.20 0.29
N VAL A 99 4.81 -7.58 0.77
CA VAL A 99 3.55 -7.45 -0.02
C VAL A 99 3.28 -5.98 -0.36
N THR A 100 3.49 -5.07 0.59
CA THR A 100 3.27 -3.63 0.41
C THR A 100 4.24 -3.03 -0.63
N ALA A 101 5.51 -3.45 -0.61
CA ALA A 101 6.51 -3.07 -1.60
C ALA A 101 6.18 -3.62 -2.99
N LEU A 102 5.74 -4.89 -3.09
CA LEU A 102 5.29 -5.49 -4.35
C LEU A 102 4.11 -4.72 -4.96
N VAL A 103 3.11 -4.32 -4.17
CA VAL A 103 2.00 -3.49 -4.63
C VAL A 103 2.49 -2.15 -5.19
N SER A 104 3.44 -1.50 -4.52
CA SER A 104 4.05 -0.25 -5.01
C SER A 104 4.86 -0.43 -6.31
N LEU A 105 5.62 -1.54 -6.41
CA LEU A 105 6.39 -1.91 -7.61
C LEU A 105 5.50 -2.24 -8.80
N VAL A 106 4.37 -2.92 -8.58
CA VAL A 106 3.38 -3.20 -9.63
C VAL A 106 2.72 -1.91 -10.12
N GLN A 107 2.29 -1.02 -9.23
CA GLN A 107 1.72 0.28 -9.62
C GLN A 107 2.70 1.14 -10.43
N THR A 108 3.98 1.14 -10.07
CA THR A 108 5.03 1.89 -10.78
C THR A 108 5.63 1.15 -11.97
N GLN A 109 5.24 -0.09 -12.22
CA GLN A 109 5.80 -0.98 -13.26
C GLN A 109 7.33 -1.13 -13.16
N PHE A 110 7.86 -1.29 -11.94
CA PHE A 110 9.31 -1.39 -11.65
C PHE A 110 10.14 -0.19 -12.14
N LEU A 111 9.56 1.02 -12.08
CA LEU A 111 10.23 2.21 -12.56
C LEU A 111 11.31 2.72 -11.57
N PHE A 112 12.58 2.57 -11.95
CA PHE A 112 13.73 3.05 -11.18
C PHE A 112 14.29 4.37 -11.74
N LEU A 113 14.18 5.48 -11.00
CA LEU A 113 14.73 6.81 -11.35
C LEU A 113 15.80 7.28 -10.36
N PRO A 114 17.08 6.90 -10.53
CA PRO A 114 18.16 7.44 -9.70
C PRO A 114 18.31 8.96 -9.90
N SER A 115 17.93 9.50 -11.08
CA SER A 115 17.94 10.93 -11.39
C SER A 115 16.93 11.79 -10.60
N ARG A 116 16.00 11.18 -9.85
CA ARG A 116 15.11 11.88 -8.91
C ARG A 116 15.66 11.93 -7.47
N ILE A 117 16.73 11.20 -7.16
CA ILE A 117 17.40 11.21 -5.84
C ILE A 117 18.25 12.48 -5.68
N ALA A 118 18.76 13.05 -6.77
CA ALA A 118 19.53 14.29 -6.75
C ALA A 118 18.67 15.49 -6.28
N PRO A 119 19.13 16.29 -5.31
CA PRO A 119 18.38 17.44 -4.80
C PRO A 119 18.23 18.52 -5.88
N LYS A 120 16.98 18.81 -6.26
CA LYS A 120 16.65 19.85 -7.23
C LYS A 120 16.36 21.18 -6.53
N TRP A 121 17.35 22.05 -6.45
CA TRP A 121 17.24 23.40 -5.86
C TRP A 121 16.05 24.22 -6.36
N LYS A 122 15.62 24.04 -7.62
CA LYS A 122 14.43 24.66 -8.21
C LYS A 122 13.11 24.31 -7.50
N ASN A 123 13.07 23.25 -6.67
CA ASN A 123 11.90 22.86 -5.89
C ASN A 123 11.89 23.43 -4.45
N VAL A 124 12.90 24.21 -4.06
CA VAL A 124 13.12 24.70 -2.68
C VAL A 124 12.61 26.15 -2.49
N ASP A 125 11.96 26.73 -3.49
CA ASP A 125 11.33 28.06 -3.38
C ASP A 125 10.06 28.00 -2.50
N PRO A 126 10.05 28.65 -1.30
CA PRO A 126 8.92 28.57 -0.37
C PRO A 126 7.67 29.27 -0.90
N ALA A 127 7.80 30.33 -1.69
CA ALA A 127 6.67 31.11 -2.20
C ALA A 127 5.90 30.32 -3.27
N ASN A 128 6.63 29.68 -4.19
CA ASN A 128 6.05 28.76 -5.16
C ASN A 128 5.50 27.49 -4.50
N GLY A 129 6.12 27.02 -3.41
CA GLY A 129 5.57 25.95 -2.56
C GLY A 129 4.21 26.32 -1.96
N MET A 130 4.10 27.49 -1.33
CA MET A 130 2.87 28.00 -0.71
C MET A 130 1.73 28.10 -1.71
N LYS A 131 1.99 28.71 -2.89
CA LYS A 131 1.00 28.84 -3.97
C LYS A 131 0.56 27.49 -4.54
N ARG A 132 1.42 26.48 -4.51
CA ARG A 132 1.07 25.11 -4.93
C ARG A 132 0.25 24.36 -3.87
N ILE A 133 0.39 24.69 -2.58
CA ILE A 133 -0.40 24.10 -1.49
C ILE A 133 -1.80 24.73 -1.40
N PHE A 134 -1.89 26.06 -1.54
CA PHE A 134 -3.14 26.82 -1.50
C PHE A 134 -3.78 27.04 -2.89
N SER A 135 -3.51 26.15 -3.85
CA SER A 135 -4.20 26.15 -5.14
C SER A 135 -5.54 25.40 -5.05
N TRP A 136 -6.43 25.61 -6.02
CA TRP A 136 -7.80 25.06 -5.97
C TRP A 136 -7.83 23.52 -5.99
N ASP A 137 -6.95 22.89 -6.78
CA ASP A 137 -6.85 21.43 -6.91
C ASP A 137 -6.57 20.70 -5.58
N PRO A 138 -5.52 21.02 -4.79
CA PRO A 138 -5.28 20.38 -3.50
C PRO A 138 -6.34 20.71 -2.44
N VAL A 139 -6.96 21.89 -2.47
CA VAL A 139 -8.06 22.22 -1.54
C VAL A 139 -9.28 21.33 -1.82
N MET A 140 -9.67 21.18 -3.09
CA MET A 140 -10.73 20.24 -3.48
C MET A 140 -10.36 18.79 -3.13
N ALA A 141 -9.11 18.37 -3.39
CA ALA A 141 -8.63 17.03 -3.06
C ALA A 141 -8.67 16.75 -1.55
N ALA A 142 -8.33 17.73 -0.71
CA ALA A 142 -8.44 17.64 0.74
C ALA A 142 -9.92 17.51 1.18
N GLY A 143 -10.82 18.27 0.58
CA GLY A 143 -12.27 18.14 0.81
C GLY A 143 -12.81 16.76 0.47
N PHE A 144 -12.43 16.18 -0.68
CA PHE A 144 -12.77 14.80 -1.02
C PHE A 144 -12.13 13.77 -0.06
N GLY A 145 -10.91 14.03 0.43
CA GLY A 145 -10.27 13.20 1.46
C GLY A 145 -11.06 13.18 2.77
N ILE A 146 -11.52 14.34 3.23
CA ILE A 146 -12.39 14.47 4.42
C ILE A 146 -13.72 13.75 4.20
N ALA A 147 -14.35 13.89 3.03
CA ALA A 147 -15.60 13.18 2.71
C ALA A 147 -15.43 11.65 2.75
N LYS A 148 -14.31 11.12 2.22
CA LYS A 148 -13.96 9.69 2.33
C LYS A 148 -13.74 9.26 3.79
N LEU A 149 -13.06 10.07 4.58
CA LEU A 149 -12.84 9.81 6.01
C LEU A 149 -14.17 9.70 6.76
N PHE A 150 -15.12 10.60 6.53
CA PHE A 150 -16.46 10.51 7.11
C PHE A 150 -17.23 9.28 6.66
N LEU A 151 -17.18 8.93 5.36
CA LEU A 151 -17.85 7.75 4.82
C LEU A 151 -17.31 6.46 5.45
N VAL A 152 -15.99 6.31 5.51
CA VAL A 152 -15.33 5.17 6.16
C VAL A 152 -15.61 5.15 7.67
N GLY A 153 -15.52 6.31 8.34
CA GLY A 153 -15.79 6.43 9.78
C GLY A 153 -17.23 6.04 10.14
N ALA A 154 -18.22 6.52 9.38
CA ALA A 154 -19.62 6.15 9.55
C ALA A 154 -19.85 4.65 9.34
N PHE A 155 -19.21 4.04 8.33
CA PHE A 155 -19.26 2.59 8.10
C PHE A 155 -18.68 1.80 9.29
N ILE A 156 -17.52 2.22 9.82
CA ILE A 156 -16.90 1.61 11.01
C ILE A 156 -17.84 1.72 12.22
N VAL A 157 -18.37 2.91 12.52
CA VAL A 157 -19.30 3.12 13.64
C VAL A 157 -20.55 2.25 13.49
N TRP A 158 -21.16 2.20 12.31
CA TRP A 158 -22.33 1.35 12.04
C TRP A 158 -22.02 -0.15 12.25
N MET A 159 -20.84 -0.60 11.86
CA MET A 159 -20.47 -2.00 12.00
C MET A 159 -20.09 -2.38 13.45
N VAL A 160 -19.41 -1.49 14.18
CA VAL A 160 -19.04 -1.69 15.59
C VAL A 160 -20.26 -1.63 16.51
N THR A 161 -21.19 -0.70 16.28
CA THR A 161 -22.42 -0.58 17.08
C THR A 161 -23.28 -1.85 17.03
N ARG A 162 -23.29 -2.57 15.90
CA ARG A 162 -23.92 -3.89 15.78
C ARG A 162 -23.27 -5.00 16.62
N GLN A 163 -22.01 -4.85 17.01
CA GLN A 163 -21.30 -5.80 17.87
C GLN A 163 -21.46 -5.49 19.37
N ILE A 164 -21.84 -4.26 19.75
CA ILE A 164 -21.95 -3.84 21.17
C ILE A 164 -22.79 -4.81 22.03
N PRO A 165 -23.98 -5.30 21.60
CA PRO A 165 -24.76 -6.25 22.42
C PRO A 165 -24.03 -7.57 22.66
N ILE A 166 -23.28 -8.05 21.67
CA ILE A 166 -22.50 -9.29 21.76
C ILE A 166 -21.29 -9.08 22.68
N ILE A 167 -20.63 -7.92 22.59
CA ILE A 167 -19.52 -7.53 23.47
C ILE A 167 -19.99 -7.45 24.93
N GLY A 168 -21.16 -6.85 25.20
CA GLY A 168 -21.75 -6.80 26.54
C GLY A 168 -22.10 -8.18 27.10
N ALA A 169 -22.47 -9.13 26.24
CA ALA A 169 -22.75 -10.52 26.62
C ALA A 169 -21.47 -11.36 26.90
N LEU A 170 -20.27 -10.92 26.49
CA LEU A 170 -19.03 -11.68 26.72
C LEU A 170 -18.77 -11.94 28.21
N CYS A 171 -19.12 -10.99 29.09
CA CYS A 171 -18.95 -11.11 30.54
C CYS A 171 -19.85 -12.19 31.18
N GLN A 172 -20.79 -12.76 30.44
CA GLN A 172 -21.71 -13.83 30.88
C GLN A 172 -21.37 -15.19 30.25
N MET A 173 -20.33 -15.25 29.39
CA MET A 173 -19.89 -16.47 28.73
C MET A 173 -18.74 -17.13 29.50
N GLU A 174 -18.59 -18.45 29.32
CA GLU A 174 -17.39 -19.17 29.72
C GLU A 174 -16.15 -18.56 29.07
N PHE A 175 -15.04 -18.48 29.81
CA PHE A 175 -13.79 -17.81 29.40
C PHE A 175 -13.30 -18.24 28.01
N GLN A 176 -13.19 -19.55 27.74
CA GLN A 176 -12.71 -20.05 26.45
C GLN A 176 -13.64 -19.64 25.29
N THR A 177 -14.96 -19.73 25.50
CA THR A 177 -15.98 -19.30 24.54
C THR A 177 -15.92 -17.79 24.32
N ALA A 178 -15.74 -16.99 25.38
CA ALA A 178 -15.61 -15.54 25.30
C ALA A 178 -14.38 -15.11 24.47
N VAL A 179 -13.22 -15.74 24.70
CA VAL A 179 -11.97 -15.49 23.95
C VAL A 179 -12.15 -15.80 22.46
N LEU A 180 -12.69 -16.97 22.12
CA LEU A 180 -12.95 -17.35 20.72
C LEU A 180 -13.97 -16.41 20.06
N LYS A 181 -14.99 -15.95 20.80
CA LYS A 181 -15.97 -14.99 20.28
C LYS A 181 -15.33 -13.62 20.04
N MET A 182 -14.50 -13.15 20.97
CA MET A 182 -13.77 -11.89 20.87
C MET A 182 -12.79 -11.89 19.70
N GLN A 183 -12.02 -12.98 19.50
CA GLN A 183 -11.15 -13.18 18.34
C GLN A 183 -11.95 -13.05 17.03
N ASN A 184 -13.09 -13.73 16.91
CA ASN A 184 -13.95 -13.69 15.73
C ASN A 184 -14.53 -12.29 15.47
N ILE A 185 -14.89 -11.55 16.53
CA ILE A 185 -15.35 -10.15 16.41
C ILE A 185 -14.21 -9.26 15.92
N ILE A 186 -13.01 -9.36 16.51
CA ILE A 186 -11.85 -8.53 16.16
C ILE A 186 -11.39 -8.80 14.72
N LEU A 187 -11.05 -10.06 14.40
CA LEU A 187 -10.55 -10.42 13.06
C LEU A 187 -11.63 -10.22 11.99
N GLY A 188 -12.87 -10.64 12.26
CA GLY A 188 -13.99 -10.43 11.35
C GLY A 188 -14.34 -8.95 11.16
N THR A 189 -14.05 -8.08 12.13
CA THR A 189 -14.25 -6.63 12.00
C THR A 189 -13.11 -5.99 11.22
N GLY A 190 -11.87 -6.24 11.63
CA GLY A 190 -10.67 -5.74 10.94
C GLY A 190 -10.62 -6.15 9.46
N MET A 191 -10.95 -7.40 9.15
CA MET A 191 -10.97 -7.91 7.77
C MET A 191 -12.02 -7.21 6.90
N ARG A 192 -13.24 -6.96 7.42
CA ARG A 192 -14.29 -6.22 6.67
C ARG A 192 -13.87 -4.76 6.41
N ILE A 193 -13.29 -4.11 7.41
CA ILE A 193 -12.79 -2.72 7.28
C ILE A 193 -11.65 -2.66 6.26
N ALA A 194 -10.68 -3.58 6.33
CA ALA A 194 -9.56 -3.67 5.41
C ALA A 194 -10.03 -3.92 3.96
N LEU A 195 -11.00 -4.82 3.77
CA LEU A 195 -11.57 -5.12 2.46
C LEU A 195 -12.32 -3.91 1.86
N VAL A 196 -13.14 -3.21 2.65
CA VAL A 196 -13.84 -1.99 2.19
C VAL A 196 -12.85 -0.88 1.83
N LEU A 197 -11.82 -0.65 2.65
CA LEU A 197 -10.76 0.30 2.37
C LEU A 197 -9.99 -0.07 1.09
N PHE A 198 -9.68 -1.36 0.90
CA PHE A 198 -9.00 -1.84 -0.30
C PHE A 198 -9.84 -1.64 -1.56
N LEU A 199 -11.14 -1.96 -1.53
CA LEU A 199 -12.03 -1.73 -2.67
C LEU A 199 -12.16 -0.24 -3.03
N LEU A 200 -12.31 0.63 -2.02
CA LEU A 200 -12.39 2.08 -2.22
C LEU A 200 -11.09 2.62 -2.83
N ALA A 201 -9.94 2.22 -2.28
CA ALA A 201 -8.64 2.64 -2.76
C ALA A 201 -8.27 2.05 -4.14
N ALA A 202 -8.79 0.86 -4.48
CA ALA A 202 -8.66 0.26 -5.80
C ALA A 202 -9.51 1.00 -6.85
N ALA A 203 -10.73 1.42 -6.51
CA ALA A 203 -11.55 2.27 -7.36
C ALA A 203 -10.88 3.64 -7.62
N ASP A 204 -10.33 4.26 -6.56
CA ASP A 204 -9.52 5.48 -6.67
C ASP A 204 -8.30 5.30 -7.56
N TYR A 205 -7.57 4.19 -7.42
CA TYR A 205 -6.44 3.87 -8.28
C TYR A 205 -6.87 3.67 -9.73
N GLY A 206 -8.01 3.00 -9.98
CA GLY A 206 -8.58 2.86 -11.32
C GLY A 206 -8.85 4.22 -11.99
N TRP A 207 -9.42 5.17 -11.24
CA TRP A 207 -9.63 6.54 -11.72
C TRP A 207 -8.31 7.30 -11.96
N GLN A 208 -7.35 7.20 -11.05
CA GLN A 208 -6.02 7.80 -11.20
C GLN A 208 -5.26 7.23 -12.40
N PHE A 209 -5.35 5.91 -12.62
CA PHE A 209 -4.75 5.20 -13.75
C PHE A 209 -5.41 5.57 -15.08
N TYR A 210 -6.74 5.73 -15.11
CA TYR A 210 -7.46 6.25 -16.27
C TYR A 210 -7.02 7.69 -16.60
N ARG A 211 -6.99 8.59 -15.60
CA ARG A 211 -6.48 9.96 -15.78
C ARG A 211 -5.00 10.02 -16.17
N TYR A 212 -4.18 9.05 -15.76
CA TYR A 212 -2.80 8.90 -16.20
C TYR A 212 -2.73 8.49 -17.68
N ARG A 213 -3.49 7.48 -18.11
CA ARG A 213 -3.60 7.10 -19.54
C ARG A 213 -4.08 8.25 -20.41
N LEU A 214 -5.05 9.04 -19.96
CA LEU A 214 -5.51 10.24 -20.68
C LEU A 214 -4.40 11.30 -20.79
N ARG A 215 -3.63 11.54 -19.73
CA ARG A 215 -2.51 12.50 -19.76
C ARG A 215 -1.38 12.09 -20.71
N LEU A 216 -1.14 10.79 -20.85
CA LEU A 216 -0.18 10.24 -21.81
C LEU A 216 -0.60 10.43 -23.28
N ARG A 217 -1.89 10.64 -23.60
CA ARG A 217 -2.32 10.88 -24.99
C ARG A 217 -1.63 12.09 -25.59
N MET A 218 -1.42 12.04 -26.90
CA MET A 218 -0.69 13.05 -27.66
C MET A 218 -1.65 13.91 -28.49
N THR A 219 -1.26 15.15 -28.74
CA THR A 219 -1.97 16.01 -29.72
C THR A 219 -1.48 15.71 -31.15
N TYR A 220 -2.12 16.29 -32.16
CA TYR A 220 -1.74 16.07 -33.55
C TYR A 220 -0.35 16.64 -33.86
N GLU A 221 -0.04 17.84 -33.35
CA GLU A 221 1.30 18.42 -33.48
C GLU A 221 2.39 17.53 -32.85
N GLN A 222 2.13 17.00 -31.64
CA GLN A 222 3.07 16.12 -30.94
C GLN A 222 3.31 14.80 -31.68
N MET A 223 2.26 14.21 -32.24
CA MET A 223 2.37 12.98 -33.04
C MET A 223 3.17 13.23 -34.33
N LYS A 224 2.92 14.35 -35.01
CA LYS A 224 3.64 14.77 -36.23
C LYS A 224 5.12 15.02 -35.94
N GLU A 225 5.45 15.66 -34.83
CA GLU A 225 6.82 15.86 -34.38
C GLU A 225 7.51 14.52 -34.04
N GLU A 226 6.83 13.60 -33.38
CA GLU A 226 7.44 12.32 -33.02
C GLU A 226 7.70 11.41 -34.24
N ILE A 227 6.80 11.42 -35.25
CA ILE A 227 7.05 10.81 -36.57
C ILE A 227 8.30 11.42 -37.20
N ARG A 228 8.41 12.76 -37.21
CA ARG A 228 9.54 13.49 -37.78
C ARG A 228 10.89 13.14 -37.15
N ILE A 229 10.95 12.95 -35.83
CA ILE A 229 12.18 12.54 -35.14
C ILE A 229 12.47 11.04 -35.32
N THR A 230 11.45 10.21 -35.58
CA THR A 230 11.61 8.75 -35.70
C THR A 230 11.96 8.31 -37.12
N GLU A 231 11.34 8.89 -38.14
CA GLU A 231 11.72 8.66 -39.54
C GLU A 231 12.96 9.47 -39.96
N GLY A 232 13.30 10.50 -39.17
CA GLY A 232 14.32 11.50 -39.49
C GLY A 232 13.78 12.56 -40.45
N ASP A 233 14.18 13.82 -40.25
CA ASP A 233 13.68 14.93 -41.08
C ASP A 233 14.01 14.66 -42.55
N GLN A 234 12.98 14.56 -43.41
CA GLN A 234 13.14 14.12 -44.80
C GLN A 234 14.05 15.08 -45.59
N THR A 235 14.04 16.36 -45.22
CA THR A 235 14.98 17.40 -45.65
C THR A 235 16.45 17.02 -45.39
N VAL A 236 16.78 16.49 -44.22
CA VAL A 236 18.15 16.07 -43.86
C VAL A 236 18.55 14.80 -44.61
N LYS A 237 17.62 13.85 -44.78
CA LYS A 237 17.83 12.67 -45.67
C LYS A 237 18.07 13.10 -47.12
N GLN A 238 17.29 14.03 -47.66
CA GLN A 238 17.47 14.58 -49.01
C GLN A 238 18.75 15.44 -49.15
N GLN A 239 19.17 16.15 -48.10
CA GLN A 239 20.42 16.92 -48.10
C GLN A 239 21.66 16.02 -48.10
N ARG A 240 21.64 14.88 -47.39
CA ARG A 240 22.69 13.86 -47.53
C ARG A 240 22.72 13.29 -48.95
N ARG A 241 21.54 12.89 -49.47
CA ARG A 241 21.37 12.38 -50.83
C ARG A 241 21.59 13.39 -51.98
N ARG A 242 22.03 14.62 -51.66
CA ARG A 242 22.49 15.67 -52.61
C ARG A 242 23.97 16.03 -52.40
N ARG A 243 24.65 15.41 -51.43
CA ARG A 243 26.07 15.56 -51.13
C ARG A 243 26.88 14.30 -51.42
N ASP A 244 26.21 13.15 -51.44
CA ASP A 244 26.65 11.90 -52.05
C ASP A 244 26.30 11.89 -53.55
#